data_AF-A0A5J5BYL3-F1
#
_entry.id   AF-A0A5J5BYL3-F1
#
_cell.length_a   1.000
_cell.length_b   1.000
_cell.length_c   1.000
_cell.angle_alpha   90.00
_cell.angle_beta   90.00
_cell.angle_gamma   90.00
#
_symmetry.space_group_name_H-M   'P 1'
#
loop_
_entity.id
_entity.type
_entity.pdbx_description
1 polymer ?
#
loop_
_entity_poly.entity_id
_entity_poly.type
_entity_poly.pdbx_seq_one_letter_code
_entity_poly.pdbx_strand_id
1 'polypeptide(L)'
;MASQNWYADRENAYWTGYFTSRPAIKGYVRMMSDYYLAERQLEFFKGRSSSGPNTDALADALAIAQHHDAVSGTQRQHVASDYAKRLSIGYAEAEECPLLNISYCPPSETVLSNGKSLVIVVYNSLGWKREEVIRIPVPIEGLIVLLAGQVSWRSPPVVQPDQTRISKVMATSWSFSVS
;
A
#
# COMPACT_ATOMS: atom_id res chain seq x y z
N MET A 1 -26.90 30.77 1.76
CA MET A 1 -25.77 30.19 1.00
C MET A 1 -24.51 30.42 1.81
N ALA A 2 -23.77 29.38 2.18
CA ALA A 2 -22.49 29.55 2.84
C ALA A 2 -21.47 30.07 1.81
N SER A 3 -20.93 31.26 2.01
CA SER A 3 -19.77 31.75 1.26
C SER A 3 -18.54 30.96 1.71
N GLN A 4 -18.15 29.92 0.96
CA GLN A 4 -16.82 29.33 1.11
C GLN A 4 -15.81 30.33 0.56
N ASN A 5 -15.10 31.01 1.47
CA ASN A 5 -14.01 31.91 1.11
C ASN A 5 -12.71 31.09 1.05
N TRP A 6 -12.36 30.62 -0.14
CA TRP A 6 -11.04 30.03 -0.41
C TRP A 6 -9.95 31.09 -0.23
N TYR A 7 -8.76 30.68 0.21
CA TYR A 7 -7.63 31.60 0.33
C TYR A 7 -7.26 32.15 -1.06
N ALA A 8 -7.13 33.48 -1.14
CA ALA A 8 -6.60 34.20 -2.29
C ALA A 8 -5.76 35.37 -1.77
N ASP A 9 -4.56 35.55 -2.31
CA ASP A 9 -3.67 36.67 -1.98
C ASP A 9 -4.03 37.95 -2.75
N ARG A 10 -4.78 37.82 -3.85
CA ARG A 10 -5.30 38.91 -4.67
C ARG A 10 -6.55 38.47 -5.43
N GLU A 11 -7.23 39.42 -6.06
CA GLU A 11 -8.43 39.16 -6.86
C GLU A 11 -8.15 38.07 -7.93
N ASN A 12 -9.07 37.10 -8.04
CA ASN A 12 -8.99 35.97 -8.97
C ASN A 12 -7.77 35.04 -8.82
N ALA A 13 -7.01 35.12 -7.72
CA ALA A 13 -5.88 34.25 -7.44
C ALA A 13 -6.16 33.30 -6.28
N TYR A 14 -7.20 32.47 -6.41
CA TYR A 14 -7.54 31.49 -5.38
C TYR A 14 -6.54 30.33 -5.39
N TRP A 15 -6.00 29.98 -4.22
CA TRP A 15 -5.01 28.93 -4.07
C TRP A 15 -5.72 27.57 -3.92
N THR A 16 -6.51 27.20 -4.91
CA THR A 16 -7.22 25.89 -4.92
C THR A 16 -6.46 24.84 -5.73
N GLY A 17 -5.49 25.24 -6.54
CA GLY A 17 -4.70 24.32 -7.38
C GLY A 17 -3.89 23.30 -6.58
N TYR A 18 -3.36 23.68 -5.40
CA TYR A 18 -2.57 22.77 -4.57
C TYR A 18 -3.38 21.59 -4.01
N PHE A 19 -4.73 21.63 -4.07
CA PHE A 19 -5.55 20.47 -3.74
C PHE A 19 -5.30 19.29 -4.67
N THR A 20 -4.90 19.54 -5.92
CA THR A 20 -4.66 18.49 -6.94
C THR A 20 -3.24 18.48 -7.51
N SER A 21 -2.40 19.48 -7.23
CA SER A 21 -1.00 19.51 -7.68
C SER A 21 -0.23 18.24 -7.27
N ARG A 22 0.50 17.64 -8.22
CA ARG A 22 1.29 16.41 -8.00
C ARG A 22 0.48 15.26 -7.37
N PRO A 23 -0.60 14.79 -8.01
CA PRO A 23 -1.49 13.78 -7.41
C PRO A 23 -0.79 12.46 -7.07
N ALA A 24 0.26 12.09 -7.81
CA ALA A 24 1.08 10.92 -7.52
C ALA A 24 1.74 10.98 -6.13
N ILE A 25 2.28 12.15 -5.72
CA ILE A 25 2.89 12.27 -4.38
C ILE A 25 1.84 12.25 -3.28
N LYS A 26 0.67 12.86 -3.50
CA LYS A 26 -0.45 12.78 -2.54
C LYS A 26 -0.91 11.34 -2.33
N GLY A 27 -1.07 10.60 -3.44
CA GLY A 27 -1.38 9.17 -3.40
C GLY A 27 -0.28 8.37 -2.69
N TYR A 28 0.98 8.67 -2.96
CA TYR A 28 2.10 7.97 -2.33
C TYR A 28 2.16 8.23 -0.82
N VAL A 29 1.99 9.48 -0.38
CA VAL A 29 1.89 9.83 1.05
C VAL A 29 0.75 9.06 1.72
N ARG A 30 -0.43 8.98 1.07
CA ARG A 30 -1.55 8.20 1.60
C ARG A 30 -1.21 6.72 1.74
N MET A 31 -0.66 6.12 0.69
CA MET A 31 -0.28 4.71 0.69
C MET A 31 0.74 4.40 1.79
N MET A 32 1.81 5.20 1.90
CA MET A 32 2.84 5.05 2.93
C MET A 32 2.28 5.26 4.34
N SER A 33 1.29 6.15 4.51
CA SER A 33 0.62 6.34 5.80
C SER A 33 -0.19 5.10 6.21
N ASP A 34 -0.85 4.46 5.25
CA ASP A 34 -1.62 3.23 5.49
C ASP A 34 -0.68 2.06 5.85
N TYR A 35 0.47 1.93 5.18
CA TYR A 35 1.52 0.95 5.53
C TYR A 35 2.11 1.21 6.91
N TYR A 36 2.49 2.45 7.20
CA TYR A 36 3.04 2.84 8.51
C TYR A 36 2.11 2.48 9.68
N LEU A 37 0.79 2.65 9.50
CA LEU A 37 -0.19 2.25 10.50
C LEU A 37 -0.14 0.72 10.76
N ALA A 38 -0.13 -0.09 9.70
CA ALA A 38 -0.10 -1.54 9.80
C ALA A 38 1.23 -2.03 10.40
N GLU A 39 2.36 -1.48 9.95
CA GLU A 39 3.69 -1.83 10.45
C GLU A 39 3.82 -1.53 11.94
N ARG A 40 3.31 -0.39 12.43
CA ARG A 40 3.35 -0.09 13.87
C ARG A 40 2.56 -1.07 14.72
N GLN A 41 1.41 -1.55 14.22
CA GLN A 41 0.63 -2.56 14.91
C GLN A 41 1.39 -3.89 14.98
N LEU A 42 2.01 -4.29 13.86
CA LEU A 42 2.83 -5.51 13.79
C LEU A 42 4.10 -5.40 14.63
N GLU A 43 4.78 -4.25 14.61
CA GLU A 43 5.94 -3.94 15.46
C GLU A 43 5.58 -4.05 16.94
N PHE A 44 4.41 -3.53 17.33
CA PHE A 44 3.90 -3.68 18.69
C PHE A 44 3.69 -5.16 19.07
N PHE A 45 3.06 -5.97 18.22
CA PHE A 45 2.82 -7.39 18.50
C PHE A 45 4.10 -8.23 18.54
N LYS A 46 5.07 -7.92 17.68
CA LYS A 46 6.37 -8.60 17.65
C LYS A 46 7.25 -8.20 18.85
N GLY A 47 7.03 -7.00 19.40
CA GLY A 47 7.91 -6.36 20.36
C GLY A 47 9.05 -5.62 19.65
N ARG A 48 9.24 -4.35 20.02
CA ARG A 48 10.28 -3.50 19.41
C ARG A 48 11.66 -3.99 19.79
N SER A 49 12.53 -4.13 18.80
CA SER A 49 13.94 -4.48 18.99
C SER A 49 14.83 -3.32 18.51
N SER A 50 15.91 -3.04 19.23
CA SER A 50 16.93 -2.07 18.79
C SER A 50 17.79 -2.57 17.64
N SER A 51 17.75 -3.87 17.34
CA SER A 51 18.55 -4.53 16.29
C SER A 51 17.72 -5.02 15.10
N GLY A 52 16.40 -4.87 15.15
CA GLY A 52 15.48 -5.32 14.10
C GLY A 52 14.95 -4.18 13.23
N PRO A 53 14.22 -4.53 12.16
CA PRO A 53 13.45 -3.57 11.37
C PRO A 53 12.55 -2.75 12.28
N ASN A 54 12.46 -1.44 12.04
CA ASN A 54 11.64 -0.54 12.83
C ASN A 54 10.97 0.51 11.95
N THR A 55 9.95 1.17 12.51
CA THR A 55 9.11 2.09 11.74
C THR A 55 9.64 3.53 11.70
N ASP A 56 10.82 3.82 12.27
CA ASP A 56 11.30 5.19 12.47
C ASP A 56 11.65 5.88 11.15
N ALA A 57 12.30 5.18 10.22
CA ALA A 57 12.67 5.75 8.92
C ALA A 57 11.44 6.18 8.11
N LEU A 58 10.39 5.38 8.12
CA LEU A 58 9.11 5.72 7.48
C LEU A 58 8.38 6.83 8.23
N ALA A 59 8.43 6.85 9.56
CA ALA A 59 7.87 7.92 10.38
C ALA A 59 8.48 9.28 10.03
N ASP A 60 9.82 9.35 9.96
CA ASP A 60 10.56 10.57 9.61
C ASP A 60 10.23 11.04 8.19
N ALA A 61 10.19 10.11 7.23
CA ALA A 61 9.85 10.42 5.85
C ALA A 61 8.41 10.97 5.72
N LEU A 62 7.45 10.37 6.41
CA LEU A 62 6.06 10.82 6.45
C LEU A 62 5.93 12.19 7.14
N ALA A 63 6.64 12.42 8.24
CA ALA A 63 6.65 13.70 8.94
C ALA A 63 7.12 14.84 8.01
N ILE A 64 8.21 14.61 7.27
CA ILE A 64 8.71 15.55 6.26
C ILE A 64 7.70 15.73 5.13
N ALA A 65 7.04 14.66 4.69
CA ALA A 65 6.06 14.72 3.62
C ALA A 65 4.80 15.53 3.98
N GLN A 66 4.50 15.75 5.26
CA GLN A 66 3.42 16.64 5.69
C GLN A 66 3.78 18.14 5.63
N HIS A 67 5.03 18.49 5.32
CA HIS A 67 5.42 19.89 5.10
C HIS A 67 4.47 20.55 4.09
N HIS A 68 4.13 21.81 4.32
CA HIS A 68 3.15 22.54 3.52
C HIS A 68 3.58 22.78 2.07
N ASP A 69 4.84 22.49 1.70
CA ASP A 69 5.30 22.40 0.31
C ASP A 69 5.56 20.98 -0.18
N ALA A 70 5.38 19.96 0.65
CA ALA A 70 5.57 18.57 0.28
C ALA A 70 4.26 17.96 -0.24
N VAL A 71 3.34 17.59 0.67
CA VAL A 71 2.05 16.99 0.30
C VAL A 71 1.18 17.93 -0.54
N SER A 72 1.34 19.25 -0.39
CA SER A 72 0.62 20.25 -1.18
C SER A 72 0.99 20.20 -2.67
N GLY A 73 2.21 19.79 -3.00
CA GLY A 73 2.71 19.76 -4.37
C GLY A 73 3.30 21.09 -4.88
N THR A 74 3.61 22.05 -4.01
CA THR A 74 4.12 23.40 -4.36
C THR A 74 5.65 23.51 -4.45
N GLN A 75 6.39 22.44 -4.13
CA GLN A 75 7.84 22.33 -4.30
C GLN A 75 8.32 22.21 -5.75
N ARG A 76 9.61 22.52 -5.96
CA ARG A 76 10.32 22.28 -7.23
C ARG A 76 10.45 20.78 -7.52
N GLN A 77 10.62 20.42 -8.79
CA GLN A 77 10.66 19.02 -9.23
C GLN A 77 11.73 18.18 -8.52
N HIS A 78 12.95 18.69 -8.37
CA HIS A 78 14.02 17.93 -7.70
C HIS A 78 13.73 17.71 -6.20
N VAL A 79 13.02 18.65 -5.54
CA VAL A 79 12.57 18.49 -4.15
C VAL A 79 11.45 17.46 -4.06
N ALA A 80 10.53 17.44 -5.04
CA ALA A 80 9.52 16.39 -5.13
C ALA A 80 10.15 15.00 -5.29
N SER A 81 11.20 14.88 -6.10
CA SER A 81 11.98 13.64 -6.25
C SER A 81 12.68 13.24 -4.95
N ASP A 82 13.20 14.19 -4.17
CA ASP A 82 13.80 13.91 -2.85
C ASP A 82 12.75 13.40 -1.84
N TYR A 83 11.56 14.00 -1.78
CA TYR A 83 10.47 13.51 -0.94
C TYR A 83 10.06 12.07 -1.31
N ALA A 84 9.91 11.78 -2.61
CA ALA A 84 9.60 10.43 -3.07
C ALA A 84 10.71 9.42 -2.70
N LYS A 85 11.97 9.83 -2.81
CA LYS A 85 13.12 9.02 -2.40
C LYS A 85 13.10 8.71 -0.91
N ARG A 86 12.81 9.69 -0.05
CA ARG A 86 12.72 9.48 1.41
C ARG A 86 11.62 8.49 1.78
N LEU A 87 10.43 8.66 1.18
CA LEU A 87 9.32 7.71 1.38
C LEU A 87 9.70 6.30 0.92
N SER A 88 10.36 6.18 -0.24
CA SER A 88 10.85 4.88 -0.73
C SER A 88 11.84 4.22 0.21
N ILE A 89 12.79 4.99 0.78
CA ILE A 89 13.77 4.46 1.71
C ILE A 89 13.10 4.01 3.01
N GLY A 90 12.15 4.80 3.53
CA GLY A 90 11.40 4.43 4.73
C GLY A 90 10.57 3.16 4.56
N TYR A 91 10.05 2.91 3.36
CA TYR A 91 9.22 1.75 3.05
C TYR A 91 10.00 0.47 2.70
N ALA A 92 11.30 0.57 2.41
CA ALA A 92 12.09 -0.55 1.89
C ALA A 92 12.11 -1.78 2.83
N GLU A 93 11.87 -1.60 4.13
CA GLU A 93 11.82 -2.71 5.10
C GLU A 93 10.51 -3.53 5.06
N ALA A 94 9.47 -3.04 4.39
CA ALA A 94 8.15 -3.68 4.29
C ALA A 94 7.78 -4.11 2.86
N GLU A 95 8.74 -4.05 1.93
CA GLU A 95 8.51 -4.16 0.49
C GLU A 95 8.57 -5.61 0.02
N GLU A 96 7.40 -6.23 -0.21
CA GLU A 96 7.33 -7.51 -0.93
C GLU A 96 6.72 -7.34 -2.33
N CYS A 97 5.67 -6.50 -2.48
CA CYS A 97 5.03 -6.21 -3.77
C CYS A 97 4.39 -4.79 -3.86
N PRO A 98 5.17 -3.71 -4.01
CA PRO A 98 4.60 -2.35 -4.07
C PRO A 98 3.97 -1.99 -5.42
N LEU A 99 4.30 -2.73 -6.48
CA LEU A 99 3.93 -2.41 -7.85
C LEU A 99 2.70 -3.19 -8.34
N LEU A 100 1.80 -3.58 -7.41
CA LEU A 100 0.53 -4.22 -7.75
C LEU A 100 -0.39 -3.34 -8.61
N ASN A 101 -0.17 -2.02 -8.65
CA ASN A 101 -0.89 -1.10 -9.54
C ASN A 101 -0.56 -1.30 -11.03
N ILE A 102 0.59 -1.89 -11.35
CA ILE A 102 1.04 -2.24 -12.71
C ILE A 102 1.20 -3.76 -12.87
N SER A 103 0.46 -4.53 -12.07
CA SER A 103 0.46 -6.00 -12.12
C SER A 103 1.84 -6.64 -11.94
N TYR A 104 2.73 -6.05 -11.14
CA TYR A 104 4.09 -6.55 -10.92
C TYR A 104 4.34 -6.93 -9.46
N CYS A 105 4.70 -8.19 -9.22
CA CYS A 105 4.98 -8.77 -7.89
C CYS A 105 5.90 -10.01 -8.04
N PRO A 106 7.24 -9.83 -8.02
CA PRO A 106 8.20 -10.90 -8.28
C PRO A 106 8.00 -12.17 -7.44
N PRO A 107 7.71 -12.10 -6.12
CA PRO A 107 7.46 -13.28 -5.30
C PRO A 107 6.32 -14.16 -5.84
N SER A 108 5.27 -13.54 -6.38
CA SER A 108 4.10 -14.25 -6.94
C SER A 108 4.24 -14.69 -8.39
N GLU A 109 5.17 -14.07 -9.13
CA GLU A 109 5.42 -14.36 -10.55
C GLU A 109 6.46 -15.46 -10.77
N THR A 110 7.09 -15.94 -9.70
CA THR A 110 7.98 -17.11 -9.80
C THR A 110 7.19 -18.35 -10.23
N VAL A 111 7.74 -19.10 -11.18
CA VAL A 111 7.14 -20.37 -11.61
C VAL A 111 7.13 -21.32 -10.41
N LEU A 112 5.94 -21.60 -9.89
CA LEU A 112 5.73 -22.62 -8.89
C LEU A 112 6.10 -23.97 -9.52
N SER A 113 7.31 -24.45 -9.24
CA SER A 113 7.76 -25.77 -9.70
C SER A 113 6.88 -26.87 -9.08
N ASN A 114 6.75 -27.99 -9.78
CA ASN A 114 5.88 -29.11 -9.40
C ASN A 114 6.02 -29.45 -7.91
N GLY A 115 5.00 -29.13 -7.12
CA GLY A 115 4.91 -29.41 -5.68
C GLY A 115 5.14 -28.22 -4.74
N LYS A 116 5.50 -27.02 -5.23
CA LYS A 116 5.62 -25.82 -4.39
C LYS A 116 4.34 -25.00 -4.37
N SER A 117 3.96 -24.54 -3.17
CA SER A 117 2.82 -23.64 -2.96
C SER A 117 3.31 -22.26 -2.56
N LEU A 118 2.67 -21.21 -3.09
CA LEU A 118 2.82 -19.84 -2.61
C LEU A 118 1.97 -19.65 -1.35
N VAL A 119 2.58 -19.24 -0.24
CA VAL A 119 1.86 -18.88 0.98
C VAL A 119 1.63 -17.38 0.99
N ILE A 120 0.38 -16.96 1.16
CA ILE A 120 -0.01 -15.54 1.25
C ILE A 120 -0.62 -15.31 2.62
N VAL A 121 -0.01 -14.41 3.39
CA VAL A 121 -0.55 -13.96 4.68
C VAL A 121 -1.21 -12.62 4.48
N VAL A 122 -2.45 -12.48 4.97
CA VAL A 122 -3.24 -11.25 4.83
C VAL A 122 -3.42 -10.64 6.20
N TYR A 123 -3.00 -9.39 6.36
CA TYR A 123 -3.16 -8.62 7.58
C TYR A 123 -4.25 -7.56 7.42
N ASN A 124 -5.11 -7.42 8.44
CA ASN A 124 -6.15 -6.40 8.51
C ASN A 124 -5.82 -5.45 9.66
N SER A 125 -5.44 -4.21 9.33
CA SER A 125 -5.06 -3.20 10.32
C SER A 125 -6.25 -2.50 11.00
N LEU A 126 -7.48 -2.87 10.65
CA LEU A 126 -8.69 -2.29 11.20
C LEU A 126 -9.23 -3.13 12.36
N GLY A 127 -9.81 -2.49 13.37
CA GLY A 127 -10.40 -3.15 14.56
C GLY A 127 -11.72 -3.90 14.33
N TRP A 128 -12.09 -4.18 13.08
CA TRP A 128 -13.35 -4.83 12.70
C TRP A 128 -13.13 -5.85 11.59
N LYS A 129 -14.04 -6.84 11.50
CA LYS A 129 -13.97 -7.91 10.47
C LYS A 129 -14.12 -7.29 9.08
N ARG A 130 -13.26 -7.73 8.15
CA ARG A 130 -13.27 -7.31 6.74
C ARG A 130 -13.20 -8.52 5.82
N GLU A 131 -13.94 -8.44 4.72
CA GLU A 131 -13.88 -9.37 3.60
C GLU A 131 -13.63 -8.56 2.33
N GLU A 132 -12.61 -8.94 1.57
CA GLU A 132 -12.20 -8.21 0.38
C GLU A 132 -11.60 -9.14 -0.67
N VAL A 133 -11.66 -8.69 -1.92
CA VAL A 133 -11.04 -9.36 -3.06
C VAL A 133 -9.59 -8.91 -3.18
N ILE A 134 -8.66 -9.82 -2.92
CA ILE A 134 -7.23 -9.61 -3.13
C ILE A 134 -6.86 -10.04 -4.55
N ARG A 135 -6.09 -9.21 -5.25
CA ARG A 135 -5.64 -9.44 -6.63
C ARG A 135 -4.13 -9.60 -6.64
N ILE A 136 -3.64 -10.74 -7.13
CA ILE A 136 -2.20 -11.05 -7.19
C ILE A 136 -1.87 -11.55 -8.60
N PRO A 137 -0.84 -10.99 -9.27
CA PRO A 137 -0.39 -11.47 -10.57
C PRO A 137 0.29 -12.84 -10.42
N VAL A 138 0.04 -13.76 -11.34
CA VAL A 138 0.60 -15.12 -11.31
C VAL A 138 0.98 -15.58 -12.72
N PRO A 139 1.98 -16.48 -12.87
CA PRO A 139 2.48 -16.88 -14.18
C PRO A 139 1.66 -18.01 -14.83
N ILE A 140 0.80 -18.70 -14.07
CA ILE A 140 0.09 -19.92 -14.51
C ILE A 140 -1.42 -19.85 -14.31
N GLU A 141 -2.16 -20.59 -15.14
CA GLU A 141 -3.61 -20.78 -15.01
C GLU A 141 -3.97 -21.97 -14.09
N GLY A 142 -5.21 -22.01 -13.62
CA GLY A 142 -5.76 -23.19 -12.93
C GLY A 142 -5.27 -23.39 -11.48
N LEU A 143 -4.72 -22.35 -10.85
CA LEU A 143 -4.34 -22.38 -9.44
C LEU A 143 -5.53 -22.73 -8.54
N ILE A 144 -5.25 -23.56 -7.54
CA ILE A 144 -6.16 -23.86 -6.45
C ILE A 144 -5.77 -22.98 -5.28
N VAL A 145 -6.71 -22.18 -4.79
CA VAL A 145 -6.51 -21.34 -3.61
C VAL A 145 -7.04 -22.11 -2.40
N LEU A 146 -6.15 -22.35 -1.44
CA LEU A 146 -6.49 -23.00 -0.17
C LEU A 146 -6.47 -21.96 0.94
N LEU A 147 -7.59 -21.85 1.66
CA LEU A 147 -7.68 -21.01 2.85
C LEU A 147 -7.33 -21.84 4.08
N ALA A 148 -6.61 -21.24 5.03
CA ALA A 148 -6.31 -21.91 6.28
C ALA A 148 -7.62 -22.31 6.99
N GLY A 149 -7.85 -23.62 7.12
CA GLY A 149 -9.04 -24.17 7.79
C GLY A 149 -10.31 -24.27 6.95
N GLN A 150 -10.28 -24.04 5.63
CA GLN A 150 -11.45 -24.23 4.75
C GLN A 150 -11.12 -24.98 3.44
N VAL A 151 -12.16 -25.57 2.84
CA VAL A 151 -12.10 -26.29 1.56
C VAL A 151 -11.96 -25.31 0.39
N SER A 152 -11.17 -25.73 -0.61
CA SER A 152 -10.66 -24.98 -1.77
C SER A 152 -11.64 -24.04 -2.48
N TRP A 153 -11.15 -22.85 -2.87
CA TRP A 153 -11.76 -22.00 -3.89
C TRP A 153 -10.97 -22.10 -5.20
N ARG A 154 -11.67 -22.26 -6.34
CA ARG A 154 -11.08 -22.12 -7.67
C ARG A 154 -11.18 -20.65 -8.10
N SER A 155 -10.06 -20.04 -8.47
CA SER A 155 -10.08 -18.67 -9.00
C SER A 155 -10.79 -18.64 -10.36
N PRO A 156 -11.70 -17.67 -10.62
CA PRO A 156 -12.18 -17.43 -11.97
C PRO A 156 -11.03 -16.84 -12.81
N PRO A 157 -10.83 -17.27 -14.06
CA PRO A 157 -9.79 -16.71 -14.92
C PRO A 157 -10.11 -15.24 -15.22
N VAL A 158 -9.13 -14.35 -15.01
CA VAL A 158 -9.19 -12.96 -15.49
C VAL A 158 -7.93 -12.72 -16.32
N VAL A 159 -8.13 -12.54 -17.62
CA VAL A 159 -7.08 -12.15 -18.58
C VAL A 159 -7.13 -10.63 -18.73
N GLN A 160 -6.04 -9.95 -18.38
CA GLN A 160 -5.81 -8.55 -18.77
C GLN A 160 -4.98 -8.50 -20.06
N PRO A 161 -4.98 -7.36 -20.80
CA PRO A 161 -4.31 -7.24 -22.10
C PRO A 161 -2.78 -7.22 -22.00
N ASP A 162 -2.23 -6.93 -20.82
CA ASP A 162 -0.82 -7.12 -20.49
C ASP A 162 -0.59 -8.54 -19.98
N GLN A 163 0.58 -9.11 -20.25
CA GLN A 163 0.83 -10.55 -20.14
C GLN A 163 0.80 -11.15 -18.72
N THR A 164 0.36 -10.39 -17.71
CA THR A 164 0.23 -10.82 -16.31
C THR A 164 -1.21 -11.18 -15.96
N ARG A 165 -1.42 -12.42 -15.51
CA ARG A 165 -2.75 -12.96 -15.20
C ARG A 165 -3.06 -12.75 -13.72
N ILE A 166 -4.29 -12.34 -13.40
CA ILE A 166 -4.66 -11.98 -12.01
C ILE A 166 -5.51 -13.09 -11.40
N SER A 167 -5.05 -13.64 -10.27
CA SER A 167 -5.87 -14.49 -9.40
C SER A 167 -6.60 -13.64 -8.36
N LYS A 168 -7.90 -13.90 -8.16
CA LYS A 168 -8.70 -13.30 -7.09
C LYS A 168 -8.80 -14.24 -5.90
N VAL A 169 -8.42 -13.76 -4.73
CA VAL A 169 -8.59 -14.47 -3.45
C VAL A 169 -9.56 -13.68 -2.58
N MET A 170 -10.63 -14.33 -2.13
CA MET A 170 -11.45 -13.82 -1.03
C MET A 170 -10.73 -14.18 0.27
N ALA A 171 -10.17 -13.20 0.97
CA ALA A 171 -9.53 -13.43 2.26
C ALA A 171 -10.45 -12.99 3.39
N THR A 172 -10.76 -13.90 4.30
CA THR A 172 -11.39 -13.60 5.59
C THR A 172 -10.29 -13.39 6.63
N SER A 173 -10.13 -12.17 7.14
CA SER A 173 -9.30 -11.93 8.33
C SER A 173 -10.07 -12.35 9.58
N TRP A 174 -9.42 -13.12 10.46
CA TRP A 174 -9.90 -13.39 11.81
C TRP A 174 -9.35 -12.31 12.76
N SER A 175 -10.22 -11.78 13.62
CA SER A 175 -9.87 -10.84 14.68
C SER A 175 -9.17 -11.58 15.83
N PHE A 176 -8.00 -11.12 16.27
CA PHE A 176 -7.51 -11.46 17.61
C PHE A 176 -8.34 -10.67 18.63
N SER A 177 -9.16 -11.35 19.42
CA SER A 177 -9.75 -10.78 20.63
C SER A 177 -8.67 -10.84 21.72
N VAL A 178 -8.18 -9.69 22.14
CA VAL A 178 -7.38 -9.59 23.38
C VAL A 178 -8.39 -9.66 24.52
N SER A 179 -8.37 -10.77 25.26
CA SER A 179 -9.06 -10.94 26.55
C SER A 179 -8.26 -10.32 27.67
#